data_AF-A0A6N8W058-F1
#
_entry.id   AF-A0A6N8W058-F1
#
_cell.length_a   1.000
_cell.length_b   1.000
_cell.length_c   1.000
_cell.angle_alpha   90.00
_cell.angle_beta   90.00
_cell.angle_gamma   90.00
#
_symmetry.space_group_name_H-M   'P 1'
#
loop_
_entity.id
_entity.type
_entity.pdbx_description
1 polymer ?
#
loop_
_entity_poly.entity_id
_entity_poly.type
_entity_poly.pdbx_seq_one_letter_code
_entity_poly.pdbx_strand_id
1 'polypeptide(L)'
;MALSIKYFMWRWQAHFRVVMEGIAKELFAKLDERLEPSVFLVGVLTDKRRTDRHFTCVEPEGDFWIHSDEFHGIAEDAEQLVSEYRGAEHQEGHAVQVAIRDAIRMRIATHPGIPEKRRVYVSIPSQVDDYLVCLVLMLRDDIASSYPELRRSRVFLHPDRSFPVPISLVDAAAHKFVGHVEEELRKDDPSMPFGADTDGMLRAAGAELARGMVWRMSDTSLVMGHGLFRDCSAISSMRYERAEGRGRILFAPEDHPQRSQVVKLREPVKLYEYRAARKLLQLAFDDISLMSQGSELTGLTDLALDSGGDETVFEVRIVAHHRWELWSYDRHLMTVRYGLPSLPTAAFNEARFRELIANKFPSTGTQEVDRLCKLVEQASSEAHGTMLVISADAKSEVERLSSQATAIEPRLLDDKLLNHLTPIDGAILIDSHGYCHAIGVILDGDATNRGDPARGARFNSAIRYVDSVKRKAPALAAVVSEDGGVDIVS
;
A
#
# COMPACT_ATOMS: atom_id res chain seq x y z
N MET A 1 22.50 -38.74 7.42
CA MET A 1 22.28 -38.44 8.85
C MET A 1 21.06 -37.54 8.93
N ALA A 2 19.99 -37.97 9.58
CA ALA A 2 18.89 -37.06 9.89
C ALA A 2 19.44 -35.98 10.83
N LEU A 3 19.37 -34.71 10.44
CA LEU A 3 19.74 -33.59 11.31
C LEU A 3 18.82 -33.65 12.54
N SER A 4 19.35 -34.02 13.70
CA SER A 4 18.62 -33.93 14.95
C SER A 4 18.48 -32.45 15.32
N ILE A 5 17.24 -31.96 15.35
CA ILE A 5 16.86 -30.63 15.84
C ILE A 5 17.29 -30.53 17.32
N LYS A 6 18.18 -29.58 17.65
CA LYS A 6 18.71 -29.38 19.01
C LYS A 6 17.73 -28.58 19.87
N TYR A 7 17.19 -27.50 19.34
CA TYR A 7 16.22 -26.58 19.93
C TYR A 7 14.80 -26.92 19.43
N PHE A 8 14.30 -28.06 19.91
CA PHE A 8 12.99 -28.58 19.56
C PHE A 8 11.88 -27.94 20.43
N MET A 9 11.03 -27.13 19.80
CA MET A 9 9.78 -26.61 20.35
C MET A 9 8.62 -27.56 20.06
N TRP A 10 8.38 -27.85 18.77
CA TRP A 10 7.38 -28.82 18.31
C TRP A 10 7.73 -29.36 16.91
N ARG A 11 7.07 -30.45 16.50
CA ARG A 11 7.44 -31.20 15.27
C ARG A 11 7.35 -30.42 13.96
N TRP A 12 6.54 -29.35 13.89
CA TRP A 12 6.31 -28.59 12.66
C TRP A 12 7.05 -27.25 12.61
N GLN A 13 7.87 -26.89 13.60
CA GLN A 13 8.47 -25.55 13.71
C GLN A 13 9.13 -25.03 12.43
N ALA A 14 9.95 -25.86 11.78
CA ALA A 14 10.65 -25.48 10.56
C ALA A 14 9.69 -25.31 9.37
N HIS A 15 8.70 -26.19 9.25
CA HIS A 15 7.69 -26.13 8.19
C HIS A 15 6.78 -24.91 8.37
N PHE A 16 6.31 -24.69 9.61
CA PHE A 16 5.50 -23.53 9.97
C PHE A 16 6.24 -22.23 9.64
N ARG A 17 7.51 -22.10 10.03
CA ARG A 17 8.35 -20.93 9.71
C ARG A 17 8.44 -20.69 8.21
N VAL A 18 8.76 -21.72 7.42
CA VAL A 18 8.90 -21.61 5.96
C VAL A 18 7.59 -21.21 5.29
N VAL A 19 6.47 -21.79 5.72
CA VAL A 19 5.14 -21.44 5.21
C VAL A 19 4.79 -19.99 5.54
N MET A 20 5.02 -19.55 6.79
CA MET A 20 4.80 -18.15 7.19
C MET A 20 5.70 -17.18 6.42
N GLU A 21 6.95 -17.56 6.15
CA GLU A 21 7.86 -16.76 5.32
C GLU A 21 7.34 -16.62 3.89
N GLY A 22 6.78 -17.69 3.33
CA GLY A 22 6.13 -17.67 2.02
C GLY A 22 4.92 -16.74 1.97
N ILE A 23 4.04 -16.83 2.98
CA ILE A 23 2.87 -15.94 3.12
C ILE A 23 3.30 -14.48 3.28
N ALA A 24 4.34 -14.21 4.08
CA ALA A 24 4.90 -12.87 4.23
C ALA A 24 5.42 -12.34 2.89
N LYS A 25 6.21 -13.13 2.16
CA LYS A 25 6.73 -12.77 0.84
C LYS A 25 5.60 -12.44 -0.14
N GLU A 26 4.55 -13.25 -0.18
CA GLU A 26 3.39 -13.01 -1.03
C GLU A 26 2.64 -11.72 -0.65
N LEU A 27 2.37 -11.51 0.65
CA LEU A 27 1.68 -10.32 1.15
C LEU A 27 2.47 -9.03 0.85
N PHE A 28 3.75 -9.00 1.20
CA PHE A 28 4.56 -7.78 1.07
C PHE A 28 5.01 -7.50 -0.36
N ALA A 29 5.13 -8.52 -1.22
CA ALA A 29 5.36 -8.30 -2.65
C ALA A 29 4.20 -7.54 -3.34
N LYS A 30 2.96 -7.66 -2.84
CA LYS A 30 1.82 -6.86 -3.31
C LYS A 30 1.93 -5.37 -2.94
N LEU A 31 2.76 -5.04 -1.94
CA LEU A 31 3.04 -3.66 -1.53
C LEU A 31 4.31 -3.14 -2.22
N ASP A 32 5.44 -3.79 -1.97
CA ASP A 32 6.73 -3.54 -2.61
C ASP A 32 7.65 -4.76 -2.36
N GLU A 33 8.10 -5.43 -3.42
CA GLU A 33 9.00 -6.59 -3.35
C GLU A 33 10.32 -6.30 -2.61
N ARG A 34 10.76 -5.04 -2.61
CA ARG A 34 11.99 -4.60 -1.94
C ARG A 34 11.86 -4.55 -0.42
N LEU A 35 10.67 -4.74 0.14
CA LEU A 35 10.49 -4.86 1.59
C LEU A 35 11.20 -6.08 2.18
N GLU A 36 11.51 -7.09 1.35
CA GLU A 36 12.33 -8.26 1.70
C GLU A 36 11.95 -8.90 3.06
N PRO A 37 10.71 -9.41 3.22
CA PRO A 37 10.28 -9.98 4.47
C PRO A 37 11.09 -11.23 4.84
N SER A 38 11.47 -11.32 6.10
CA SER A 38 12.12 -12.49 6.69
C SER A 38 11.53 -12.78 8.05
N VAL A 39 11.47 -14.07 8.42
CA VAL A 39 10.84 -14.51 9.67
C VAL A 39 11.66 -15.55 10.39
N PHE A 40 11.56 -15.56 11.72
CA PHE A 40 12.08 -16.61 12.58
C PHE A 40 11.16 -16.80 13.80
N LEU A 41 11.29 -17.93 14.48
CA LEU A 41 10.50 -18.27 15.65
C LEU A 41 11.34 -18.14 16.92
N VAL A 42 10.69 -17.71 17.99
CA VAL A 42 11.23 -17.73 19.35
C VAL A 42 10.24 -18.48 20.23
N GLY A 43 10.71 -19.54 20.89
CA GLY A 43 9.96 -20.31 21.88
C GLY A 43 10.51 -20.08 23.27
N VAL A 44 9.62 -19.84 24.24
CA VAL A 44 9.95 -19.72 25.66
C VAL A 44 9.26 -20.84 26.42
N LEU A 45 10.04 -21.69 27.09
CA LEU A 45 9.54 -22.84 27.83
C LEU A 45 8.63 -22.40 28.98
N THR A 46 7.44 -23.00 29.09
CA THR A 46 6.46 -22.59 30.11
C THR A 46 6.70 -23.24 31.48
N ASP A 47 7.11 -24.51 31.52
CA ASP A 47 7.47 -25.20 32.76
C ASP A 47 8.99 -25.13 33.00
N LYS A 48 9.42 -24.16 33.80
CA LYS A 48 10.83 -23.96 34.18
C LYS A 48 11.44 -25.13 34.97
N ARG A 49 10.65 -26.13 35.41
CA ARG A 49 11.14 -27.32 36.14
C ARG A 49 11.66 -28.43 35.22
N ARG A 50 11.33 -28.38 33.93
CA ARG A 50 11.81 -29.34 32.93
C ARG A 50 13.30 -29.09 32.67
N THR A 51 14.13 -30.11 32.87
CA THR A 51 15.58 -30.07 32.63
C THR A 51 16.00 -30.78 31.34
N ASP A 52 15.06 -31.47 30.70
CA ASP A 52 15.20 -32.19 29.43
C ASP A 52 14.93 -31.30 28.21
N ARG A 53 14.65 -30.02 28.42
CA ARG A 53 14.27 -29.03 27.40
C ARG A 53 15.13 -27.77 27.52
N HIS A 54 15.31 -27.06 26.41
CA HIS A 54 15.95 -25.75 26.41
C HIS A 54 14.93 -24.68 26.84
N PHE A 55 15.36 -23.73 27.69
CA PHE A 55 14.50 -22.65 28.19
C PHE A 55 14.03 -21.72 27.07
N THR A 56 14.90 -21.43 26.13
CA THR A 56 14.59 -20.67 24.93
C THR A 56 15.05 -21.41 23.69
N CYS A 57 14.29 -21.28 22.62
CA CYS A 57 14.55 -21.91 21.33
C CYS A 57 14.39 -20.88 20.22
N VAL A 58 15.33 -20.84 19.28
CA VAL A 58 15.24 -20.07 18.03
C VAL A 58 15.23 -21.03 16.85
N GLU A 59 14.30 -20.82 15.93
CA GLU A 59 14.23 -21.53 14.64
C GLU A 59 14.27 -20.48 13.52
N PRO A 60 15.30 -20.51 12.65
CA PRO A 60 16.25 -21.60 12.39
C PRO A 60 17.39 -21.73 13.42
N GLU A 61 17.86 -22.96 13.64
CA GLU A 61 18.93 -23.26 14.62
C GLU A 61 20.37 -23.01 14.14
N GLY A 62 20.60 -22.99 12.82
CA GLY A 62 21.92 -23.02 12.20
C GLY A 62 22.65 -21.66 12.18
N ASP A 63 23.35 -21.36 11.08
CA ASP A 63 23.97 -20.05 10.81
C ASP A 63 22.87 -18.97 10.69
N PHE A 64 22.48 -18.44 11.85
CA PHE A 64 21.52 -17.36 11.99
C PHE A 64 22.12 -16.30 12.92
N TRP A 65 21.76 -15.03 12.71
CA TRP A 65 22.42 -13.90 13.36
C TRP A 65 22.06 -13.73 14.85
N ILE A 66 21.05 -14.46 15.32
CA ILE A 66 20.60 -14.47 16.71
C ILE A 66 20.32 -15.91 17.15
N HIS A 67 20.76 -16.27 18.34
CA HIS A 67 20.68 -17.64 18.85
C HIS A 67 19.83 -17.72 20.11
N SER A 68 19.40 -18.95 20.47
CA SER A 68 18.57 -19.21 21.66
C SER A 68 19.10 -18.58 22.95
N ASP A 69 20.42 -18.54 23.12
CA ASP A 69 21.06 -18.05 24.34
C ASP A 69 20.85 -16.53 24.56
N GLU A 70 20.60 -15.77 23.50
CA GLU A 70 20.33 -14.32 23.55
C GLU A 70 18.99 -13.99 24.22
N PHE A 71 18.08 -14.98 24.26
CA PHE A 71 16.77 -14.87 24.89
C PHE A 71 16.74 -15.47 26.30
N HIS A 72 17.87 -15.94 26.84
CA HIS A 72 17.92 -16.32 28.25
C HIS A 72 17.56 -15.12 29.16
N GLY A 73 16.71 -15.36 30.15
CA GLY A 73 16.21 -14.32 31.06
C GLY A 73 14.96 -13.58 30.57
N ILE A 74 14.38 -13.97 29.43
CA ILE A 74 13.25 -13.23 28.84
C ILE A 74 11.99 -13.22 29.72
N ALA A 75 11.80 -14.27 30.50
CA ALA A 75 10.67 -14.36 31.43
C ALA A 75 10.83 -13.34 32.57
N GLU A 76 12.04 -13.18 33.09
CA GLU A 76 12.40 -12.21 34.11
C GLU A 76 12.32 -10.77 33.57
N ASP A 77 12.77 -10.55 32.33
CA ASP A 77 12.62 -9.27 31.62
C ASP A 77 11.13 -8.92 31.45
N ALA A 78 10.30 -9.91 31.08
CA ALA A 78 8.86 -9.73 30.93
C ALA A 78 8.15 -9.43 32.25
N GLU A 79 8.54 -10.08 33.36
CA GLU A 79 7.95 -9.82 34.69
C GLU A 79 8.06 -8.35 35.12
N GLN A 80 9.16 -7.67 34.73
CA GLN A 80 9.33 -6.23 35.00
C GLN A 80 8.33 -5.38 34.21
N LEU A 81 8.08 -5.75 32.95
CA LEU A 81 7.15 -5.07 32.05
C LEU A 81 5.67 -5.33 32.39
N VAL A 82 5.33 -6.49 32.98
CA VAL A 82 3.95 -6.83 33.37
C VAL A 82 3.32 -5.74 34.25
N SER A 83 4.11 -5.08 35.10
CA SER A 83 3.64 -3.99 35.96
C SER A 83 3.08 -2.79 35.18
N GLU A 84 3.60 -2.53 33.97
CA GLU A 84 3.14 -1.46 33.08
C GLU A 84 1.80 -1.80 32.40
N TYR A 85 1.49 -3.09 32.26
CA TYR A 85 0.27 -3.58 31.59
C TYR A 85 -0.91 -3.84 32.56
N ARG A 86 -0.69 -3.80 33.88
CA ARG A 86 -1.71 -4.08 34.91
C ARG A 86 -2.80 -3.00 35.06
N GLY A 87 -2.80 -1.96 34.23
CA GLY A 87 -3.79 -0.85 34.24
C GLY A 87 -5.05 -1.07 33.41
N ALA A 88 -5.24 -2.21 32.76
CA ALA A 88 -6.45 -2.52 32.00
C ALA A 88 -6.97 -3.89 32.43
N GLU A 89 -8.29 -4.09 32.47
CA GLU A 89 -9.00 -5.33 32.80
C GLU A 89 -8.72 -6.47 31.79
N HIS A 90 -7.46 -6.78 31.54
CA HIS A 90 -7.02 -7.95 30.82
C HIS A 90 -6.89 -9.09 31.81
N GLN A 91 -7.44 -10.25 31.46
CA GLN A 91 -7.14 -11.51 32.13
C GLN A 91 -5.62 -11.60 32.28
N GLU A 92 -5.10 -11.86 33.50
CA GLU A 92 -3.68 -11.79 33.84
C GLU A 92 -2.76 -12.48 32.80
N GLY A 93 -3.24 -13.54 32.16
CA GLY A 93 -2.52 -14.25 31.09
C GLY A 93 -2.19 -13.41 29.85
N HIS A 94 -3.08 -12.51 29.40
CA HIS A 94 -2.82 -11.70 28.20
C HIS A 94 -1.73 -10.64 28.45
N ALA A 95 -1.71 -10.03 29.64
CA ALA A 95 -0.67 -9.07 30.02
C ALA A 95 0.73 -9.71 30.02
N VAL A 96 0.84 -10.96 30.49
CA VAL A 96 2.10 -11.72 30.46
C VAL A 96 2.56 -11.98 29.03
N GLN A 97 1.66 -12.40 28.13
CA GLN A 97 2.02 -12.64 26.72
C GLN A 97 2.49 -11.35 26.02
N VAL A 98 1.81 -10.23 26.27
CA VAL A 98 2.20 -8.91 25.76
C VAL A 98 3.58 -8.51 26.28
N ALA A 99 3.86 -8.73 27.57
CA ALA A 99 5.16 -8.44 28.17
C ALA A 99 6.29 -9.30 27.57
N ILE A 100 6.05 -10.60 27.36
CA ILE A 100 7.02 -11.50 26.70
C ILE A 100 7.29 -11.03 25.27
N ARG A 101 6.26 -10.69 24.49
CA ARG A 101 6.42 -10.14 23.14
C ARG A 101 7.33 -8.92 23.15
N ASP A 102 7.05 -7.97 24.05
CA ASP A 102 7.78 -6.70 24.09
C ASP A 102 9.20 -6.86 24.59
N ALA A 103 9.45 -7.76 25.55
CA ALA A 103 10.79 -8.15 25.97
C ALA A 103 11.60 -8.76 24.79
N ILE A 104 10.99 -9.67 24.01
CA ILE A 104 11.61 -10.29 22.83
C ILE A 104 11.96 -9.21 21.80
N ARG A 105 11.00 -8.32 21.50
CA ARG A 105 11.21 -7.21 20.58
C ARG A 105 12.35 -6.29 21.03
N MET A 106 12.42 -5.97 22.32
CA MET A 106 13.48 -5.12 22.89
C MET A 106 14.86 -5.78 22.78
N ARG A 107 14.98 -7.07 23.13
CA ARG A 107 16.22 -7.85 22.97
C ARG A 107 16.73 -7.86 21.55
N ILE A 108 15.83 -8.07 20.58
CA ILE A 108 16.17 -8.06 19.17
C ILE A 108 16.65 -6.67 18.73
N ALA A 109 15.92 -5.61 19.12
CA ALA A 109 16.23 -4.25 18.72
C ALA A 109 17.60 -3.75 19.24
N THR A 110 18.09 -4.30 20.34
CA THR A 110 19.40 -3.95 20.93
C THR A 110 20.52 -4.92 20.56
N HIS A 111 20.21 -6.02 19.85
CA HIS A 111 21.19 -7.04 19.51
C HIS A 111 22.17 -6.54 18.44
N PRO A 112 23.49 -6.66 18.64
CA PRO A 112 24.49 -6.11 17.72
C PRO A 112 24.51 -6.79 16.34
N GLY A 113 24.02 -8.03 16.26
CA GLY A 113 23.92 -8.79 15.01
C GLY A 113 22.64 -8.54 14.20
N ILE A 114 21.74 -7.64 14.63
CA ILE A 114 20.51 -7.37 13.87
C ILE A 114 20.89 -6.91 12.45
N PRO A 115 20.29 -7.49 11.39
CA PRO A 115 20.60 -7.05 10.03
C PRO A 115 20.28 -5.56 9.86
N GLU A 116 21.15 -4.85 9.15
CA GLU A 116 21.02 -3.40 9.00
C GLU A 116 19.66 -3.00 8.43
N LYS A 117 19.12 -1.87 8.93
CA LYS A 117 17.88 -1.26 8.44
C LYS A 117 16.70 -2.25 8.44
N ARG A 118 16.54 -3.01 9.53
CA ARG A 118 15.38 -3.88 9.73
C ARG A 118 14.43 -3.30 10.75
N ARG A 119 13.15 -3.25 10.38
CA ARG A 119 12.03 -3.00 11.30
C ARG A 119 11.48 -4.34 11.77
N VAL A 120 11.15 -4.45 13.06
CA VAL A 120 10.83 -5.71 13.73
C VAL A 120 9.42 -5.71 14.27
N TYR A 121 8.67 -6.75 13.93
CA TYR A 121 7.32 -7.03 14.41
C TYR A 121 7.31 -8.41 15.07
N VAL A 122 6.65 -8.55 16.21
CA VAL A 122 6.60 -9.82 16.97
C VAL A 122 5.14 -10.17 17.24
N SER A 123 4.74 -11.40 16.91
CA SER A 123 3.40 -11.89 17.23
C SER A 123 3.22 -12.03 18.74
N ILE A 124 1.98 -11.99 19.23
CA ILE A 124 1.72 -12.40 20.61
C ILE A 124 2.11 -13.88 20.76
N PRO A 125 2.86 -14.26 21.82
CA PRO A 125 3.22 -15.64 22.08
C PRO A 125 1.99 -16.51 22.34
N SER A 126 1.91 -17.64 21.65
CA SER A 126 0.82 -18.61 21.80
C SER A 126 1.37 -19.95 22.30
N GLN A 127 0.57 -20.66 23.10
CA GLN A 127 0.96 -21.95 23.65
C GLN A 127 1.02 -23.00 22.52
N VAL A 128 2.18 -23.61 22.33
CA VAL A 128 2.40 -24.76 21.43
C VAL A 128 3.20 -25.79 22.19
N ASP A 129 2.60 -26.96 22.46
CA ASP A 129 3.16 -27.98 23.36
C ASP A 129 3.63 -27.37 24.70
N ASP A 130 4.92 -27.47 25.01
CA ASP A 130 5.55 -26.98 26.26
C ASP A 130 6.05 -25.52 26.15
N TYR A 131 5.84 -24.84 25.02
CA TYR A 131 6.44 -23.53 24.72
C TYR A 131 5.39 -22.44 24.45
N LEU A 132 5.69 -21.22 24.88
CA LEU A 132 5.09 -20.00 24.33
C LEU A 132 5.90 -19.61 23.09
N VAL A 133 5.31 -19.78 21.92
CA VAL A 133 5.95 -19.52 20.63
C VAL A 133 5.44 -18.21 20.06
N CYS A 134 6.35 -17.34 19.63
CA CYS A 134 6.04 -16.20 18.79
C CYS A 134 6.86 -16.24 17.49
N LEU A 135 6.34 -15.59 16.47
CA LEU A 135 7.05 -15.32 15.24
C LEU A 135 7.52 -13.88 15.21
N VAL A 136 8.77 -13.69 14.79
CA VAL A 136 9.36 -12.40 14.51
C VAL A 136 9.35 -12.19 13.00
N LEU A 137 8.75 -11.09 12.55
CA LEU A 137 8.79 -10.59 11.19
C LEU A 137 9.77 -9.42 11.11
N MET A 138 10.66 -9.43 10.14
CA MET A 138 11.55 -8.33 9.81
C MET A 138 11.31 -7.84 8.39
N LEU A 139 11.25 -6.52 8.22
CA LEU A 139 11.12 -5.82 6.94
C LEU A 139 12.25 -4.81 6.76
N ARG A 140 12.58 -4.46 5.51
CA ARG A 140 13.48 -3.33 5.22
C ARG A 140 12.89 -2.00 5.66
N ASP A 141 13.49 -1.41 6.68
CA ASP A 141 13.07 -0.15 7.26
C ASP A 141 13.32 1.04 6.33
N ASP A 142 14.39 1.01 5.53
CA ASP A 142 14.67 2.06 4.55
C ASP A 142 13.68 2.08 3.38
N ILE A 143 13.15 0.91 3.01
CA ILE A 143 12.07 0.81 2.02
C ILE A 143 10.73 1.17 2.66
N ALA A 144 10.40 0.61 3.82
CA ALA A 144 9.15 0.93 4.52
C ALA A 144 9.03 2.43 4.80
N SER A 145 10.11 3.07 5.28
CA SER A 145 10.16 4.51 5.58
C SER A 145 10.29 5.40 4.34
N SER A 146 10.45 4.82 3.13
CA SER A 146 10.37 5.59 1.89
C SER A 146 8.93 5.96 1.52
N TYR A 147 7.95 5.28 2.13
CA TYR A 147 6.54 5.59 2.00
C TYR A 147 6.07 6.49 3.13
N PRO A 148 4.98 7.27 2.93
CA PRO A 148 4.51 8.17 3.97
C PRO A 148 4.02 7.42 5.23
N GLU A 149 4.55 7.84 6.39
CA GLU A 149 4.17 7.32 7.70
C GLU A 149 3.61 8.43 8.59
N LEU A 150 2.73 8.06 9.50
CA LEU A 150 2.25 8.90 10.59
C LEU A 150 3.18 8.77 11.81
N ARG A 151 3.12 9.73 12.70
CA ARG A 151 3.93 9.86 13.91
C ARG A 151 3.27 9.19 15.10
N ARG A 152 1.94 9.36 15.26
CA ARG A 152 1.21 8.77 16.40
C ARG A 152 0.89 7.31 16.13
N SER A 153 1.50 6.38 16.85
CA SER A 153 1.17 4.94 16.81
C SER A 153 0.16 4.52 17.88
N ARG A 154 -0.30 5.45 18.72
CA ARG A 154 -1.30 5.24 19.77
C ARG A 154 -2.22 6.44 19.90
N VAL A 155 -3.45 6.19 20.36
CA VAL A 155 -4.50 7.19 20.60
C VAL A 155 -5.19 6.92 21.94
N PHE A 156 -5.70 7.95 22.62
CA PHE A 156 -6.37 7.81 23.91
C PHE A 156 -7.88 7.93 23.73
N LEU A 157 -8.55 6.80 23.43
CA LEU A 157 -10.02 6.77 23.31
C LEU A 157 -10.74 6.67 24.68
N HIS A 158 -9.97 6.57 25.76
CA HIS A 158 -10.40 6.56 27.15
C HIS A 158 -9.30 7.20 28.01
N PRO A 159 -9.63 7.97 29.06
CA PRO A 159 -8.64 8.67 29.90
C PRO A 159 -7.48 7.78 30.38
N ASP A 160 -7.80 6.53 30.74
CA ASP A 160 -6.83 5.59 31.31
C ASP A 160 -6.30 4.55 30.30
N ARG A 161 -6.74 4.58 29.02
CA ARG A 161 -6.36 3.54 28.04
C ARG A 161 -5.98 4.12 26.70
N SER A 162 -4.76 3.81 26.27
CA SER A 162 -4.31 4.05 24.90
C SER A 162 -4.51 2.81 24.02
N PHE A 163 -4.89 3.03 22.77
CA PHE A 163 -5.12 2.00 21.77
C PHE A 163 -4.06 2.13 20.67
N PRO A 164 -3.47 1.01 20.20
CA PRO A 164 -2.56 1.04 19.07
C PRO A 164 -3.32 1.40 17.79
N VAL A 165 -2.67 2.19 16.93
CA VAL A 165 -3.14 2.53 15.58
C VAL A 165 -1.97 2.40 14.61
N PRO A 166 -2.19 1.85 13.41
CA PRO A 166 -1.11 1.71 12.44
C PRO A 166 -0.65 3.07 11.93
N ILE A 167 0.64 3.21 11.64
CA ILE A 167 1.22 4.47 11.14
C ILE A 167 1.33 4.53 9.61
N SER A 168 1.26 3.40 8.93
CA SER A 168 1.34 3.30 7.47
C SER A 168 0.60 2.04 7.00
N LEU A 169 0.43 1.87 5.68
CA LEU A 169 -0.15 0.64 5.13
C LEU A 169 0.78 -0.57 5.34
N VAL A 170 2.11 -0.38 5.24
CA VAL A 170 3.11 -1.42 5.55
C VAL A 170 2.97 -1.86 7.00
N ASP A 171 2.88 -0.89 7.92
CA ASP A 171 2.73 -1.14 9.34
C ASP A 171 1.42 -1.87 9.67
N ALA A 172 0.30 -1.47 9.05
CA ALA A 172 -0.97 -2.17 9.18
C ALA A 172 -0.89 -3.62 8.65
N ALA A 173 -0.24 -3.83 7.50
CA ALA A 173 -0.08 -5.16 6.91
C ALA A 173 0.78 -6.07 7.79
N ALA A 174 1.85 -5.53 8.40
CA ALA A 174 2.67 -6.26 9.36
C ALA A 174 1.87 -6.68 10.60
N HIS A 175 1.04 -5.79 11.16
CA HIS A 175 0.15 -6.13 12.27
C HIS A 175 -0.87 -7.21 11.89
N LYS A 176 -1.45 -7.17 10.68
CA LYS A 176 -2.34 -8.23 10.18
C LYS A 176 -1.64 -9.56 9.99
N PHE A 177 -0.42 -9.54 9.47
CA PHE A 177 0.38 -10.74 9.32
C PHE A 177 0.69 -11.39 10.68
N VAL A 178 1.22 -10.64 11.64
CA VAL A 178 1.56 -11.22 12.96
C VAL A 178 0.31 -11.64 13.76
N GLY A 179 -0.82 -10.97 13.56
CA GLY A 179 -2.11 -11.40 14.11
C GLY A 179 -2.62 -12.71 13.48
N HIS A 180 -2.46 -12.88 12.17
CA HIS A 180 -2.74 -14.16 11.51
C HIS A 180 -1.84 -15.27 12.06
N VAL A 181 -0.55 -15.01 12.27
CA VAL A 181 0.37 -15.99 12.88
C VAL A 181 -0.10 -16.40 14.27
N GLU A 182 -0.58 -15.45 15.07
CA GLU A 182 -1.16 -15.73 16.39
C GLU A 182 -2.38 -16.66 16.29
N GLU A 183 -3.27 -16.44 15.32
CA GLU A 183 -4.42 -17.34 15.05
C GLU A 183 -3.96 -18.75 14.64
N GLU A 184 -2.93 -18.84 13.81
CA GLU A 184 -2.38 -20.12 13.35
C GLU A 184 -1.67 -20.90 14.46
N LEU A 185 -0.91 -20.22 15.32
CA LEU A 185 -0.21 -20.85 16.45
C LEU A 185 -1.17 -21.34 17.55
N ARG A 186 -2.37 -20.76 17.67
CA ARG A 186 -3.37 -21.20 18.66
C ARG A 186 -4.14 -22.47 18.26
N LYS A 187 -3.94 -22.99 17.05
CA LYS A 187 -4.59 -24.25 16.62
C LYS A 187 -4.01 -25.45 17.38
N ASP A 188 -4.79 -26.51 17.53
CA ASP A 188 -4.37 -27.70 18.30
C ASP A 188 -3.10 -28.39 17.75
N ASP A 189 -2.85 -28.30 16.44
CA ASP A 189 -1.62 -28.76 15.79
C ASP A 189 -1.16 -27.72 14.77
N PRO A 190 -0.39 -26.69 15.18
CA PRO A 190 0.13 -25.64 14.32
C PRO A 190 1.12 -26.26 13.33
N SER A 191 0.58 -26.70 12.20
CA SER A 191 1.28 -27.50 11.20
C SER A 191 1.65 -26.65 9.99
N MET A 192 1.02 -26.90 8.85
CA MET A 192 1.24 -26.15 7.62
C MET A 192 -0.07 -25.54 7.16
N PRO A 193 -0.37 -24.28 7.53
CA PRO A 193 -1.52 -23.59 6.98
C PRO A 193 -1.29 -23.26 5.51
N PHE A 194 -2.10 -23.86 4.63
CA PHE A 194 -2.09 -23.56 3.20
C PHE A 194 -3.25 -22.62 2.86
N GLY A 195 -3.03 -21.73 1.88
CA GLY A 195 -4.08 -20.91 1.30
C GLY A 195 -4.49 -19.70 2.14
N ALA A 196 -3.53 -19.02 2.78
CA ALA A 196 -3.79 -17.75 3.45
C ALA A 196 -4.31 -16.71 2.44
N ASP A 197 -5.42 -16.05 2.76
CA ASP A 197 -5.99 -14.97 1.92
C ASP A 197 -5.20 -13.68 2.11
N THR A 198 -4.07 -13.55 1.39
CA THR A 198 -3.19 -12.38 1.42
C THR A 198 -3.89 -11.10 0.95
N ASP A 199 -4.82 -11.20 -0.01
CA ASP A 199 -5.69 -10.09 -0.41
C ASP A 199 -6.64 -9.69 0.72
N GLY A 200 -7.23 -10.67 1.41
CA GLY A 200 -8.04 -10.46 2.61
C GLY A 200 -7.27 -9.76 3.72
N MET A 201 -6.04 -10.19 3.99
CA MET A 201 -5.15 -9.53 4.96
C MET A 201 -4.86 -8.08 4.56
N LEU A 202 -4.57 -7.84 3.28
CA LEU A 202 -4.28 -6.50 2.78
C LEU A 202 -5.51 -5.58 2.87
N ARG A 203 -6.70 -6.09 2.51
CA ARG A 203 -7.98 -5.39 2.74
C ARG A 203 -8.19 -5.05 4.20
N ALA A 204 -7.94 -6.00 5.10
CA ALA A 204 -8.06 -5.80 6.53
C ALA A 204 -7.05 -4.77 7.07
N ALA A 205 -5.85 -4.72 6.49
CA ALA A 205 -4.82 -3.73 6.81
C ALA A 205 -5.24 -2.31 6.38
N GLY A 206 -5.74 -2.14 5.14
CA GLY A 206 -6.26 -0.85 4.68
C GLY A 206 -7.46 -0.37 5.51
N ALA A 207 -8.34 -1.29 5.91
CA ALA A 207 -9.46 -0.98 6.80
C ALA A 207 -8.99 -0.54 8.20
N GLU A 208 -7.94 -1.18 8.73
CA GLU A 208 -7.34 -0.81 10.01
C GLU A 208 -6.64 0.55 9.96
N LEU A 209 -5.96 0.88 8.85
CA LEU A 209 -5.38 2.21 8.63
C LEU A 209 -6.46 3.29 8.59
N ALA A 210 -7.51 3.10 7.79
CA ALA A 210 -8.64 4.03 7.71
C ALA A 210 -9.33 4.22 9.07
N ARG A 211 -9.55 3.14 9.82
CA ARG A 211 -10.10 3.22 11.19
C ARG A 211 -9.16 3.98 12.12
N GLY A 212 -7.85 3.72 12.05
CA GLY A 212 -6.84 4.43 12.82
C GLY A 212 -6.83 5.94 12.54
N MET A 213 -7.13 6.37 11.32
CA MET A 213 -7.30 7.80 11.02
C MET A 213 -8.50 8.39 11.74
N VAL A 214 -9.66 7.72 11.70
CA VAL A 214 -10.84 8.19 12.43
C VAL A 214 -10.58 8.27 13.94
N TRP A 215 -9.88 7.28 14.50
CA TRP A 215 -9.53 7.27 15.92
C TRP A 215 -8.53 8.37 16.33
N ARG A 216 -7.75 8.93 15.39
CA ARG A 216 -6.91 10.09 15.65
C ARG A 216 -7.69 11.41 15.72
N MET A 217 -8.92 11.45 15.21
CA MET A 217 -9.75 12.66 15.20
C MET A 217 -10.35 13.01 16.56
N SER A 218 -10.52 12.04 17.46
CA SER A 218 -11.27 12.25 18.70
C SER A 218 -10.83 11.29 19.79
N ASP A 219 -10.62 11.84 20.98
CA ASP A 219 -10.28 11.10 22.20
C ASP A 219 -11.52 10.51 22.91
N THR A 220 -12.72 10.57 22.31
CA THR A 220 -13.99 10.31 23.02
C THR A 220 -14.99 9.38 22.33
N SER A 221 -14.70 8.82 21.14
CA SER A 221 -15.70 7.97 20.46
C SER A 221 -15.14 6.74 19.73
N LEU A 222 -15.25 5.58 20.37
CA LEU A 222 -14.93 4.26 19.80
C LEU A 222 -15.82 3.91 18.57
N VAL A 223 -17.02 4.48 18.49
CA VAL A 223 -18.08 4.06 17.56
C VAL A 223 -17.83 4.56 16.12
N MET A 224 -17.03 5.61 15.93
CA MET A 224 -16.97 6.31 14.63
C MET A 224 -16.13 5.59 13.54
N GLY A 225 -15.30 4.60 13.87
CA GLY A 225 -14.25 4.10 12.98
C GLY A 225 -14.51 2.81 12.20
N HIS A 226 -15.58 2.06 12.48
CA HIS A 226 -15.72 0.67 11.97
C HIS A 226 -16.19 0.54 10.50
N GLY A 227 -16.53 1.65 9.83
CA GLY A 227 -17.16 1.62 8.50
C GLY A 227 -16.40 2.31 7.37
N LEU A 228 -15.46 3.22 7.68
CA LEU A 228 -14.93 4.18 6.69
C LEU A 228 -14.44 3.52 5.41
N PHE A 229 -13.58 2.50 5.51
CA PHE A 229 -13.05 1.79 4.35
C PHE A 229 -14.15 1.18 3.47
N ARG A 230 -15.13 0.52 4.10
CA ARG A 230 -16.28 -0.09 3.42
C ARG A 230 -17.15 0.98 2.77
N ASP A 231 -17.42 2.05 3.50
CA ASP A 231 -18.34 3.10 3.06
C ASP A 231 -17.74 3.90 1.90
N CYS A 232 -16.45 4.25 1.95
CA CYS A 232 -15.73 4.87 0.83
C CYS A 232 -15.63 3.94 -0.38
N SER A 233 -15.38 2.64 -0.16
CA SER A 233 -15.37 1.64 -1.23
C SER A 233 -16.75 1.52 -1.89
N ALA A 234 -17.84 1.51 -1.10
CA ALA A 234 -19.20 1.50 -1.63
C ALA A 234 -19.52 2.78 -2.40
N ILE A 235 -19.22 3.97 -1.84
CA ILE A 235 -19.44 5.26 -2.51
C ILE A 235 -18.67 5.34 -3.84
N SER A 236 -17.40 4.91 -3.87
CA SER A 236 -16.57 4.92 -5.09
C SER A 236 -17.10 3.98 -6.19
N SER A 237 -17.83 2.93 -5.82
CA SER A 237 -18.46 2.01 -6.79
C SER A 237 -19.74 2.56 -7.43
N MET A 238 -20.28 3.68 -6.92
CA MET A 238 -21.56 4.21 -7.39
C MET A 238 -21.39 5.26 -8.49
N ARG A 239 -22.16 5.09 -9.57
CA ARG A 239 -22.41 6.14 -10.55
C ARG A 239 -23.58 7.01 -10.11
N TYR A 240 -23.54 8.30 -10.44
CA TYR A 240 -24.67 9.22 -10.28
C TYR A 240 -24.82 10.03 -11.57
N GLU A 241 -26.03 10.05 -12.14
CA GLU A 241 -26.32 10.70 -13.43
C GLU A 241 -25.35 10.29 -14.57
N ARG A 242 -24.93 9.02 -14.57
CA ARG A 242 -23.96 8.40 -15.50
C ARG A 242 -22.51 8.92 -15.39
N ALA A 243 -22.24 9.91 -14.56
CA ALA A 243 -20.88 10.37 -14.27
C ALA A 243 -20.21 9.49 -13.19
N GLU A 244 -18.90 9.31 -13.32
CA GLU A 244 -18.08 8.74 -12.27
C GLU A 244 -18.08 9.63 -11.03
N GLY A 245 -17.88 9.02 -9.85
CA GLY A 245 -17.71 9.76 -8.61
C GLY A 245 -16.34 10.37 -8.55
N ARG A 246 -16.26 11.69 -8.70
CA ARG A 246 -15.12 12.48 -8.27
C ARG A 246 -15.54 13.38 -7.13
N GLY A 247 -14.68 13.52 -6.14
CA GLY A 247 -14.86 14.48 -5.06
C GLY A 247 -14.08 14.12 -3.82
N ARG A 248 -14.03 15.07 -2.89
CA ARG A 248 -13.22 14.96 -1.68
C ARG A 248 -14.09 15.04 -0.43
N ILE A 249 -13.72 14.25 0.58
CA ILE A 249 -14.32 14.26 1.90
C ILE A 249 -13.21 14.57 2.89
N LEU A 250 -13.29 15.74 3.51
CA LEU A 250 -12.39 16.16 4.59
C LEU A 250 -12.97 15.72 5.92
N PHE A 251 -12.13 15.08 6.73
CA PHE A 251 -12.44 14.62 8.08
C PHE A 251 -11.67 15.49 9.06
N ALA A 252 -12.39 16.18 9.94
CA ALA A 252 -11.80 17.03 10.97
C ALA A 252 -12.57 16.91 12.30
N PRO A 253 -11.91 17.15 13.45
CA PRO A 253 -12.58 17.28 14.75
C PRO A 253 -13.65 18.38 14.75
N GLU A 254 -14.64 18.28 15.63
CA GLU A 254 -15.75 19.25 15.69
C GLU A 254 -15.30 20.67 16.03
N ASP A 255 -14.30 20.77 16.89
CA ASP A 255 -13.69 21.96 17.45
C ASP A 255 -12.44 22.42 16.68
N HIS A 256 -12.19 21.87 15.47
CA HIS A 256 -11.02 22.25 14.69
C HIS A 256 -11.02 23.78 14.41
N PRO A 257 -9.93 24.51 14.76
CA PRO A 257 -9.93 25.98 14.79
C PRO A 257 -10.11 26.63 13.41
N GLN A 258 -9.79 25.93 12.33
CA GLN A 258 -9.94 26.41 10.95
C GLN A 258 -11.26 25.95 10.29
N ARG A 259 -12.28 25.56 11.06
CA ARG A 259 -13.56 25.07 10.51
C ARG A 259 -14.37 26.22 9.87
N SER A 260 -14.06 26.55 8.62
CA SER A 260 -14.93 27.33 7.73
C SER A 260 -15.92 26.38 7.06
N GLN A 261 -17.21 26.49 7.38
CA GLN A 261 -18.25 25.81 6.61
C GLN A 261 -18.89 26.80 5.66
N VAL A 262 -18.73 26.55 4.36
CA VAL A 262 -19.42 27.30 3.30
C VAL A 262 -20.92 26.98 3.35
N VAL A 263 -21.26 25.72 3.61
CA VAL A 263 -22.64 25.25 3.79
C VAL A 263 -22.69 24.28 4.96
N LYS A 264 -23.61 24.51 5.91
CA LYS A 264 -23.91 23.56 6.98
C LYS A 264 -25.22 22.85 6.71
N LEU A 265 -25.22 21.52 6.76
CA LEU A 265 -26.44 20.73 6.69
C LEU A 265 -27.23 20.91 7.99
N ARG A 266 -28.55 21.09 7.88
CA ARG A 266 -29.44 21.13 9.04
C ARG A 266 -29.46 19.79 9.77
N GLU A 267 -29.45 18.69 9.01
CA GLU A 267 -29.40 17.32 9.50
C GLU A 267 -28.21 16.62 8.85
N PRO A 268 -27.25 16.07 9.63
CA PRO A 268 -26.12 15.34 9.07
C PRO A 268 -26.56 14.08 8.32
N VAL A 269 -25.86 13.76 7.24
CA VAL A 269 -26.09 12.55 6.43
C VAL A 269 -25.07 11.48 6.78
N LYS A 270 -25.50 10.24 7.04
CA LYS A 270 -24.58 9.16 7.39
C LYS A 270 -23.81 8.67 6.17
N LEU A 271 -22.52 8.39 6.30
CA LEU A 271 -21.70 7.86 5.20
C LEU A 271 -22.26 6.54 4.63
N TYR A 272 -22.85 5.69 5.49
CA TYR A 272 -23.46 4.44 5.04
C TYR A 272 -24.74 4.63 4.22
N GLU A 273 -25.32 5.83 4.18
CA GLU A 273 -26.43 6.17 3.30
C GLU A 273 -25.90 6.49 1.90
N TYR A 274 -25.32 5.47 1.26
CA TYR A 274 -24.44 5.62 0.09
C TYR A 274 -25.02 6.48 -1.04
N ARG A 275 -26.32 6.36 -1.33
CA ARG A 275 -26.99 7.20 -2.35
C ARG A 275 -27.01 8.69 -1.98
N ALA A 276 -27.30 9.00 -0.71
CA ALA A 276 -27.34 10.37 -0.22
C ALA A 276 -25.92 10.96 -0.13
N ALA A 277 -24.98 10.21 0.45
CA ALA A 277 -23.58 10.59 0.51
C ALA A 277 -22.99 10.85 -0.90
N ARG A 278 -23.26 9.94 -1.85
CA ARG A 278 -22.81 10.06 -3.24
C ARG A 278 -23.41 11.27 -3.95
N LYS A 279 -24.68 11.61 -3.67
CA LYS A 279 -25.33 12.82 -4.19
C LYS A 279 -24.67 14.08 -3.66
N LEU A 280 -24.38 14.15 -2.36
CA LEU A 280 -23.68 15.28 -1.75
C LEU A 280 -22.25 15.42 -2.29
N LEU A 281 -21.57 14.31 -2.60
CA LEU A 281 -20.20 14.32 -3.12
C LEU A 281 -20.08 15.07 -4.45
N GLN A 282 -21.15 15.17 -5.24
CA GLN A 282 -21.19 15.97 -6.47
C GLN A 282 -20.95 17.46 -6.23
N LEU A 283 -21.12 17.94 -5.00
CA LEU A 283 -20.90 19.33 -4.62
C LEU A 283 -19.44 19.60 -4.20
N ALA A 284 -18.62 18.55 -4.04
CA ALA A 284 -17.25 18.64 -3.56
C ALA A 284 -16.24 18.53 -4.72
N PHE A 285 -16.09 19.61 -5.46
CA PHE A 285 -15.17 19.75 -6.59
C PHE A 285 -14.23 20.96 -6.39
N ASP A 286 -13.14 21.00 -7.16
CA ASP A 286 -12.11 22.06 -7.18
C ASP A 286 -11.51 22.41 -5.83
N ASP A 287 -12.00 23.44 -5.14
CA ASP A 287 -11.50 23.91 -3.84
C ASP A 287 -12.48 23.61 -2.69
N ILE A 288 -13.61 22.96 -3.00
CA ILE A 288 -14.63 22.58 -2.03
C ILE A 288 -14.53 21.10 -1.70
N SER A 289 -14.62 20.76 -0.42
CA SER A 289 -14.68 19.39 0.10
C SER A 289 -15.96 19.17 0.90
N LEU A 290 -16.48 17.95 0.92
CA LEU A 290 -17.49 17.56 1.90
C LEU A 290 -16.83 17.48 3.28
N MET A 291 -17.44 18.07 4.29
CA MET A 291 -16.96 17.99 5.66
C MET A 291 -17.61 16.82 6.39
N SER A 292 -16.80 15.97 7.02
CA SER A 292 -17.26 14.84 7.82
C SER A 292 -16.72 14.87 9.25
N GLN A 293 -17.57 14.46 10.19
CA GLN A 293 -17.24 14.18 11.57
C GLN A 293 -17.46 12.69 11.82
N GLY A 294 -16.37 11.92 11.88
CA GLY A 294 -16.43 10.46 11.95
C GLY A 294 -17.21 9.86 10.78
N SER A 295 -18.43 9.37 11.03
CA SER A 295 -19.30 8.76 9.99
C SER A 295 -20.43 9.66 9.48
N GLU A 296 -20.45 10.93 9.88
CA GLU A 296 -21.51 11.90 9.52
C GLU A 296 -20.97 12.98 8.59
N LEU A 297 -21.63 13.20 7.47
CA LEU A 297 -21.43 14.35 6.58
C LEU A 297 -22.22 15.53 7.13
N THR A 298 -21.53 16.66 7.35
CA THR A 298 -22.09 17.81 8.06
C THR A 298 -22.26 19.05 7.18
N GLY A 299 -21.65 19.09 6.00
CA GLY A 299 -21.63 20.29 5.18
C GLY A 299 -20.57 20.29 4.08
N LEU A 300 -20.34 21.48 3.53
CA LEU A 300 -19.27 21.79 2.58
C LEU A 300 -18.30 22.77 3.23
N THR A 301 -17.03 22.62 2.89
CA THR A 301 -15.93 23.45 3.40
C THR A 301 -14.97 23.78 2.26
N ASP A 302 -14.43 24.99 2.30
CA ASP A 302 -13.30 25.46 1.50
C ASP A 302 -11.97 25.30 2.24
N LEU A 303 -11.97 24.59 3.37
CA LEU A 303 -10.77 24.33 4.16
C LEU A 303 -9.79 23.47 3.36
N ALA A 304 -8.69 24.09 2.96
CA ALA A 304 -7.52 23.37 2.51
C ALA A 304 -6.79 22.74 3.70
N LEU A 305 -6.21 21.56 3.52
CA LEU A 305 -5.29 20.96 4.48
C LEU A 305 -4.03 21.84 4.58
N ASP A 306 -3.97 22.74 5.56
CA ASP A 306 -2.75 23.51 5.84
C ASP A 306 -1.66 22.61 6.44
N SER A 307 -0.40 22.87 6.12
CA SER A 307 0.80 22.04 6.37
C SER A 307 1.23 21.87 7.84
N GLY A 308 0.30 21.89 8.79
CA GLY A 308 0.55 21.87 10.24
C GLY A 308 0.89 20.50 10.84
N GLY A 309 0.71 19.40 10.10
CA GLY A 309 1.09 18.05 10.56
C GLY A 309 0.22 17.48 11.70
N ASP A 310 -0.96 18.03 11.95
CA ASP A 310 -1.94 17.50 12.91
C ASP A 310 -2.70 16.27 12.36
N GLU A 311 -2.24 15.08 12.69
CA GLU A 311 -2.84 13.81 12.24
C GLU A 311 -4.31 13.57 12.67
N THR A 312 -4.96 14.53 13.34
CA THR A 312 -6.41 14.53 13.58
C THR A 312 -7.24 14.92 12.36
N VAL A 313 -6.63 15.51 11.32
CA VAL A 313 -7.29 15.89 10.07
C VAL A 313 -6.77 15.05 8.90
N PHE A 314 -7.69 14.53 8.10
CA PHE A 314 -7.36 13.72 6.92
C PHE A 314 -8.43 13.85 5.84
N GLU A 315 -8.11 13.40 4.63
CA GLU A 315 -8.98 13.50 3.48
C GLU A 315 -9.12 12.14 2.78
N VAL A 316 -10.34 11.83 2.36
CA VAL A 316 -10.61 10.77 1.39
C VAL A 316 -10.93 11.40 0.05
N ARG A 317 -10.18 11.02 -0.99
CA ARG A 317 -10.43 11.45 -2.37
C ARG A 317 -11.05 10.31 -3.14
N ILE A 318 -12.28 10.48 -3.63
CA ILE A 318 -12.84 9.59 -4.64
C ILE A 318 -12.37 10.14 -5.99
N VAL A 319 -11.55 9.36 -6.70
CA VAL A 319 -10.83 9.83 -7.89
C VAL A 319 -11.35 9.20 -9.19
N ALA A 320 -11.87 7.97 -9.11
CA ALA A 320 -12.52 7.28 -10.22
C ALA A 320 -13.46 6.18 -9.71
N HIS A 321 -14.16 5.52 -10.63
CA HIS A 321 -14.99 4.37 -10.30
C HIS A 321 -14.17 3.25 -9.62
N HIS A 322 -14.62 2.76 -8.46
CA HIS A 322 -13.89 1.81 -7.61
C HIS A 322 -12.49 2.27 -7.15
N ARG A 323 -12.15 3.56 -7.28
CA ARG A 323 -10.84 4.11 -6.90
C ARG A 323 -11.00 5.26 -5.91
N TRP A 324 -10.38 5.11 -4.75
CA TRP A 324 -10.27 6.19 -3.77
C TRP A 324 -8.92 6.17 -3.07
N GLU A 325 -8.54 7.31 -2.52
CA GLU A 325 -7.24 7.55 -1.91
C GLU A 325 -7.42 8.11 -0.50
N LEU A 326 -6.53 7.72 0.41
CA LEU A 326 -6.48 8.23 1.79
C LEU A 326 -5.27 9.14 1.94
N TRP A 327 -5.52 10.37 2.36
CA TRP A 327 -4.53 11.43 2.50
C TRP A 327 -4.53 11.98 3.92
N SER A 328 -3.37 12.31 4.45
CA SER A 328 -3.23 13.17 5.63
C SER A 328 -2.29 14.29 5.25
N TYR A 329 -2.76 15.53 5.19
CA TYR A 329 -2.00 16.64 4.61
C TYR A 329 -1.59 16.37 3.16
N ASP A 330 -0.30 16.55 2.88
CA ASP A 330 0.40 16.21 1.65
C ASP A 330 0.84 14.74 1.58
N ARG A 331 0.56 13.94 2.63
CA ARG A 331 0.94 12.53 2.70
C ARG A 331 -0.17 11.66 2.12
N HIS A 332 0.08 11.11 0.93
CA HIS A 332 -0.72 10.03 0.38
C HIS A 332 -0.40 8.75 1.17
N LEU A 333 -1.36 8.21 1.94
CA LEU A 333 -1.12 7.06 2.82
C LEU A 333 -1.43 5.73 2.13
N MET A 334 -2.50 5.68 1.32
CA MET A 334 -2.85 4.50 0.51
C MET A 334 -3.77 4.86 -0.65
N THR A 335 -3.70 4.07 -1.71
CA THR A 335 -4.70 4.02 -2.79
C THR A 335 -5.48 2.71 -2.69
N VAL A 336 -6.80 2.77 -2.85
CA VAL A 336 -7.68 1.60 -2.88
C VAL A 336 -8.33 1.48 -4.25
N ARG A 337 -8.17 0.31 -4.89
CA ARG A 337 -8.74 -0.01 -6.21
C ARG A 337 -9.52 -1.30 -6.14
N TYR A 338 -10.78 -1.30 -6.54
CA TYR A 338 -11.65 -2.47 -6.46
C TYR A 338 -11.64 -3.14 -5.07
N GLY A 339 -11.53 -2.30 -4.03
CA GLY A 339 -11.45 -2.73 -2.64
C GLY A 339 -10.08 -3.24 -2.18
N LEU A 340 -9.05 -3.33 -3.04
CA LEU A 340 -7.68 -3.70 -2.68
C LEU A 340 -6.82 -2.46 -2.37
N PRO A 341 -6.25 -2.35 -1.17
CA PRO A 341 -5.28 -1.31 -0.82
C PRO A 341 -3.92 -1.56 -1.48
N SER A 342 -3.22 -0.47 -1.80
CA SER A 342 -1.87 -0.46 -2.34
C SER A 342 -1.11 0.73 -1.79
N LEU A 343 0.23 0.61 -1.76
CA LEU A 343 1.06 1.76 -1.44
C LEU A 343 0.89 2.85 -2.51
N PRO A 344 1.02 4.12 -2.14
CA PRO A 344 1.10 5.19 -3.12
C PRO A 344 2.41 5.08 -3.86
N THR A 345 2.39 4.35 -4.98
CA THR A 345 3.51 4.25 -5.90
C THR A 345 3.34 5.25 -7.02
N ALA A 346 4.45 5.83 -7.48
CA ALA A 346 4.48 6.47 -8.79
C ALA A 346 3.96 5.46 -9.83
N ALA A 347 3.17 5.93 -10.79
CA ALA A 347 2.56 5.08 -11.80
C ALA A 347 3.59 4.28 -12.63
N PHE A 348 4.82 4.78 -12.69
CA PHE A 348 6.00 4.12 -13.26
C PHE A 348 7.26 4.49 -12.48
N ASN A 349 8.33 3.72 -12.68
CA ASN A 349 9.67 4.07 -12.18
C ASN A 349 10.26 5.19 -13.06
N GLU A 350 10.11 6.44 -12.61
CA GLU A 350 10.59 7.62 -13.33
C GLU A 350 12.10 7.58 -13.59
N ALA A 351 12.91 7.17 -12.60
CA ALA A 351 14.37 7.08 -12.75
C ALA A 351 14.77 6.11 -13.87
N ARG A 352 14.17 4.91 -13.90
CA ARG A 352 14.37 3.94 -14.97
C ARG A 352 13.88 4.47 -16.32
N PHE A 353 12.76 5.17 -16.34
CA PHE A 353 12.25 5.79 -17.58
C PHE A 353 13.20 6.86 -18.12
N ARG A 354 13.74 7.72 -17.25
CA ARG A 354 14.77 8.72 -17.59
C ARG A 354 16.01 8.06 -18.17
N GLU A 355 16.51 6.99 -17.56
CA GLU A 355 17.64 6.21 -18.08
C GLU A 355 17.33 5.61 -19.46
N LEU A 356 16.12 5.06 -19.66
CA LEU A 356 15.70 4.51 -20.95
C LEU A 356 15.64 5.58 -22.04
N ILE A 357 15.10 6.76 -21.73
CA ILE A 357 15.04 7.88 -22.68
C ILE A 357 16.46 8.35 -23.02
N ALA A 358 17.32 8.56 -22.04
CA ALA A 358 18.71 8.99 -22.26
C ALA A 358 19.49 7.98 -23.13
N ASN A 359 19.26 6.68 -22.93
CA ASN A 359 19.92 5.62 -23.70
C ASN A 359 19.36 5.47 -25.13
N LYS A 360 18.05 5.60 -25.33
CA LYS A 360 17.41 5.40 -26.65
C LYS A 360 17.36 6.66 -27.51
N PHE A 361 17.31 7.83 -26.89
CA PHE A 361 17.17 9.13 -27.56
C PHE A 361 18.26 10.10 -27.06
N PRO A 362 19.54 9.93 -27.47
CA PRO A 362 20.65 10.72 -26.93
C PRO A 362 20.58 12.22 -27.23
N SER A 363 19.77 12.64 -28.21
CA SER A 363 19.53 14.04 -28.57
C SER A 363 18.47 14.73 -27.71
N THR A 364 17.80 14.01 -26.81
CA THR A 364 16.78 14.55 -25.92
C THR A 364 17.43 15.22 -24.70
N GLY A 365 17.21 16.53 -24.55
CA GLY A 365 17.70 17.30 -23.40
C GLY A 365 16.90 17.04 -22.12
N THR A 366 17.44 17.50 -20.99
CA THR A 366 16.83 17.29 -19.66
C THR A 366 15.40 17.84 -19.56
N GLN A 367 15.13 19.00 -20.17
CA GLN A 367 13.79 19.61 -20.14
C GLN A 367 12.76 18.77 -20.92
N GLU A 368 13.18 18.17 -22.03
CA GLU A 368 12.35 17.27 -22.80
C GLU A 368 12.11 15.95 -22.06
N VAL A 369 13.12 15.40 -21.38
CA VAL A 369 12.95 14.23 -20.51
C VAL A 369 11.93 14.54 -19.40
N ASP A 370 12.06 15.69 -18.72
CA ASP A 370 11.12 16.11 -17.68
C ASP A 370 9.68 16.21 -18.23
N ARG A 371 9.53 16.76 -19.44
CA ARG A 371 8.24 16.83 -20.12
C ARG A 371 7.66 15.45 -20.41
N LEU A 372 8.46 14.53 -20.95
CA LEU A 372 8.01 13.17 -21.23
C LEU A 372 7.59 12.44 -19.93
N CYS A 373 8.32 12.63 -18.83
CA CYS A 373 7.94 12.07 -17.53
C CYS A 373 6.56 12.60 -17.09
N LYS A 374 6.35 13.92 -17.17
CA LYS A 374 5.05 14.55 -16.85
C LYS A 374 3.92 14.05 -17.73
N LEU A 375 4.15 13.87 -19.03
CA LEU A 375 3.13 13.34 -19.94
C LEU A 375 2.73 11.90 -19.58
N VAL A 376 3.69 11.04 -19.22
CA VAL A 376 3.40 9.67 -18.78
C VAL A 376 2.66 9.67 -17.43
N GLU A 377 3.09 10.51 -16.48
CA GLU A 377 2.42 10.69 -15.19
C GLU A 377 0.98 11.18 -15.38
N GLN A 378 0.77 12.19 -16.23
CA GLN A 378 -0.56 12.72 -16.52
C GLN A 378 -1.44 11.67 -17.20
N ALA A 379 -0.91 10.94 -18.18
CA ALA A 379 -1.64 9.85 -18.81
C ALA A 379 -2.06 8.77 -17.80
N SER A 380 -1.26 8.49 -16.77
CA SER A 380 -1.59 7.53 -15.70
C SER A 380 -2.76 7.94 -14.80
N SER A 381 -3.14 9.21 -14.83
CA SER A 381 -4.28 9.75 -14.09
C SER A 381 -5.60 9.69 -14.87
N GLU A 382 -5.55 9.29 -16.14
CA GLU A 382 -6.73 9.19 -17.00
C GLU A 382 -7.62 8.00 -16.61
N ALA A 383 -8.94 8.17 -16.76
CA ALA A 383 -9.90 7.12 -16.42
C ALA A 383 -9.91 5.96 -17.43
N HIS A 384 -9.40 6.18 -18.64
CA HIS A 384 -9.33 5.19 -19.71
C HIS A 384 -7.87 4.87 -20.02
N GLY A 385 -7.58 3.59 -20.29
CA GLY A 385 -6.25 3.15 -20.65
C GLY A 385 -5.76 3.89 -21.90
N THR A 386 -4.56 4.45 -21.82
CA THR A 386 -3.94 5.32 -22.82
C THR A 386 -2.62 4.70 -23.30
N MET A 387 -2.17 5.04 -24.51
CA MET A 387 -0.84 4.65 -24.98
C MET A 387 -0.10 5.84 -25.57
N LEU A 388 1.07 6.14 -25.04
CA LEU A 388 1.99 7.12 -25.61
C LEU A 388 3.11 6.37 -26.34
N VAL A 389 3.32 6.65 -27.62
CA VAL A 389 4.42 6.09 -28.42
C VAL A 389 5.42 7.19 -28.68
N ILE A 390 6.64 7.01 -28.17
CA ILE A 390 7.77 7.91 -28.36
C ILE A 390 8.64 7.33 -29.47
N SER A 391 8.76 8.05 -30.58
CA SER A 391 9.54 7.62 -31.75
C SER A 391 10.54 8.68 -32.16
N ALA A 392 11.77 8.27 -32.46
CA ALA A 392 12.79 9.15 -33.04
C ALA A 392 12.43 9.56 -34.49
N ASP A 393 11.56 8.80 -35.14
CA ASP A 393 11.12 9.01 -36.53
C ASP A 393 9.60 9.20 -36.61
N ALA A 394 9.04 9.90 -35.62
CA ALA A 394 7.59 10.10 -35.50
C ALA A 394 6.96 10.66 -36.78
N LYS A 395 7.64 11.58 -37.47
CA LYS A 395 7.16 12.17 -38.72
C LYS A 395 6.96 11.14 -39.83
N SER A 396 7.98 10.31 -40.10
CA SER A 396 7.89 9.27 -41.13
C SER A 396 6.87 8.19 -40.75
N GLU A 397 6.74 7.90 -39.45
CA GLU A 397 5.73 6.96 -38.95
C GLU A 397 4.30 7.45 -39.16
N VAL A 398 4.03 8.75 -39.03
CA VAL A 398 2.71 9.31 -39.37
C VAL A 398 2.38 9.12 -40.85
N GLU A 399 3.35 9.31 -41.75
CA GLU A 399 3.15 9.09 -43.18
C GLU A 399 2.87 7.60 -43.47
N ARG A 400 3.64 6.70 -42.86
CA ARG A 400 3.48 5.25 -42.99
C ARG A 400 2.15 4.75 -42.46
N LEU A 401 1.70 5.29 -41.33
CA LEU A 401 0.46 4.91 -40.63
C LEU A 401 -0.75 5.79 -41.03
N SER A 402 -0.64 6.59 -42.09
CA SER A 402 -1.63 7.60 -42.48
C SER A 402 -3.05 7.07 -42.70
N SER A 403 -3.22 5.81 -43.10
CA SER A 403 -4.55 5.19 -43.25
C SER A 403 -5.19 4.73 -41.94
N GLN A 404 -4.44 4.76 -40.83
CA GLN A 404 -4.84 4.22 -39.53
C GLN A 404 -4.41 5.13 -38.37
N ALA A 405 -4.26 6.42 -38.64
CA ALA A 405 -3.91 7.46 -37.69
C ALA A 405 -4.56 8.79 -38.12
N THR A 406 -4.90 9.64 -37.16
CA THR A 406 -5.24 11.04 -37.45
C THR A 406 -3.97 11.88 -37.34
N ALA A 407 -3.37 12.20 -38.47
CA ALA A 407 -2.22 13.11 -38.52
C ALA A 407 -2.62 14.51 -38.07
N ILE A 408 -1.78 15.15 -37.26
CA ILE A 408 -1.95 16.55 -36.84
C ILE A 408 -0.73 17.36 -37.23
N GLU A 409 -0.88 18.68 -37.29
CA GLU A 409 0.31 19.55 -37.30
C GLU A 409 1.09 19.35 -35.99
N PRO A 410 2.42 19.14 -36.04
CA PRO A 410 3.20 18.85 -34.85
C PRO A 410 2.99 19.88 -33.75
N ARG A 411 2.51 19.42 -32.59
CA ARG A 411 2.16 20.28 -31.46
C ARG A 411 2.80 19.78 -30.19
N LEU A 412 3.50 20.67 -29.50
CA LEU A 412 4.08 20.37 -28.19
C LEU A 412 2.96 20.04 -27.21
N LEU A 413 3.02 18.87 -26.57
CA LEU A 413 2.04 18.47 -25.58
C LEU A 413 2.33 19.10 -24.22
N ASP A 414 1.26 19.54 -23.58
CA ASP A 414 1.18 19.84 -22.16
C ASP A 414 0.03 19.04 -21.53
N ASP A 415 -0.08 19.08 -20.20
CA ASP A 415 -1.04 18.28 -19.43
C ASP A 415 -2.50 18.54 -19.87
N LYS A 416 -2.81 19.80 -20.19
CA LYS A 416 -4.17 20.21 -20.61
C LYS A 416 -4.51 19.65 -21.98
N LEU A 417 -3.60 19.78 -22.94
CA LEU A 417 -3.82 19.28 -24.28
C LEU A 417 -3.89 17.76 -24.29
N LEU A 418 -3.04 17.07 -23.52
CA LEU A 418 -3.06 15.62 -23.42
C LEU A 418 -4.45 15.10 -23.00
N ASN A 419 -5.07 15.68 -21.97
CA ASN A 419 -6.40 15.29 -21.49
C ASN A 419 -7.52 15.44 -22.54
N HIS A 420 -7.33 16.30 -23.54
CA HIS A 420 -8.28 16.44 -24.63
C HIS A 420 -8.08 15.38 -25.73
N LEU A 421 -6.90 14.76 -25.81
CA LEU A 421 -6.54 13.78 -26.84
C LEU A 421 -6.69 12.34 -26.37
N THR A 422 -6.50 12.07 -25.08
CA THR A 422 -6.60 10.73 -24.46
C THR A 422 -7.95 10.02 -24.60
N PRO A 423 -9.11 10.70 -24.76
CA PRO A 423 -10.37 9.99 -25.00
C PRO A 423 -10.47 9.29 -26.36
N ILE A 424 -9.55 9.56 -27.31
CA ILE A 424 -9.55 8.91 -28.62
C ILE A 424 -8.87 7.54 -28.52
N ASP A 425 -9.57 6.50 -28.98
CA ASP A 425 -9.02 5.14 -29.03
C ASP A 425 -7.78 5.05 -29.93
N GLY A 426 -6.75 4.37 -29.44
CA GLY A 426 -5.47 4.19 -30.14
C GLY A 426 -4.31 4.79 -29.36
N ALA A 427 -3.16 4.93 -30.01
CA ALA A 427 -1.99 5.56 -29.43
C ALA A 427 -1.88 7.04 -29.82
N ILE A 428 -1.20 7.81 -28.99
CA ILE A 428 -0.72 9.16 -29.29
C ILE A 428 0.75 9.02 -29.68
N LEU A 429 1.09 9.40 -30.91
CA LEU A 429 2.45 9.31 -31.44
C LEU A 429 3.16 10.65 -31.22
N ILE A 430 4.19 10.61 -30.38
CA ILE A 430 5.02 11.75 -30.01
C ILE A 430 6.49 11.51 -30.39
N ASP A 431 7.23 12.60 -30.61
CA ASP A 431 8.68 12.53 -30.73
C ASP A 431 9.38 12.64 -29.38
N SER A 432 10.71 12.46 -29.40
CA SER A 432 11.53 12.51 -28.20
C SER A 432 11.72 13.93 -27.63
N HIS A 433 11.13 14.96 -28.24
CA HIS A 433 11.07 16.34 -27.73
C HIS A 433 9.70 16.68 -27.11
N GLY A 434 8.72 15.77 -27.23
CA GLY A 434 7.37 15.91 -26.69
C GLY A 434 6.36 16.53 -27.66
N TYR A 435 6.67 16.65 -28.96
CA TYR A 435 5.68 17.05 -29.95
C TYR A 435 4.84 15.85 -30.37
N CYS A 436 3.52 16.02 -30.36
CA CYS A 436 2.56 15.07 -30.93
C CYS A 436 2.44 15.27 -32.43
N HIS A 437 2.53 14.18 -33.18
CA HIS A 437 2.44 14.15 -34.64
C HIS A 437 1.15 13.46 -35.12
N ALA A 438 0.58 12.55 -34.33
CA ALA A 438 -0.70 11.92 -34.63
C ALA A 438 -1.43 11.39 -33.39
N ILE A 439 -2.74 11.28 -33.52
CA ILE A 439 -3.66 10.78 -32.49
C ILE A 439 -4.51 9.63 -33.05
N GLY A 440 -4.99 8.76 -32.17
CA GLY A 440 -5.77 7.58 -32.54
C GLY A 440 -5.00 6.63 -33.45
N VAL A 441 -3.70 6.48 -33.21
CA VAL A 441 -2.81 5.65 -34.03
C VAL A 441 -3.07 4.18 -33.72
N ILE A 442 -3.50 3.42 -34.72
CA ILE A 442 -3.59 1.97 -34.64
C ILE A 442 -2.20 1.43 -34.96
N LEU A 443 -1.53 0.85 -33.96
CA LEU A 443 -0.20 0.30 -34.14
C LEU A 443 -0.26 -1.03 -34.89
N ASP A 444 0.62 -1.18 -35.87
CA ASP A 444 0.90 -2.45 -36.55
C ASP A 444 2.17 -3.11 -35.97
N GLY A 445 2.50 -4.30 -36.48
CA GLY A 445 3.72 -5.01 -36.11
C GLY A 445 3.59 -6.51 -36.25
N ASP A 446 4.72 -7.19 -36.40
CA ASP A 446 4.78 -8.65 -36.53
C ASP A 446 4.45 -9.34 -35.20
N ALA A 447 4.02 -10.61 -35.26
CA ALA A 447 3.87 -11.41 -34.06
C ALA A 447 5.24 -11.64 -33.40
N THR A 448 5.28 -11.57 -32.06
CA THR A 448 6.52 -11.73 -31.28
C THR A 448 6.34 -12.78 -30.20
N ASN A 449 7.47 -13.35 -29.73
CA ASN A 449 7.49 -14.27 -28.60
C ASN A 449 7.42 -13.57 -27.23
N ARG A 450 7.36 -12.23 -27.21
CA ARG A 450 7.20 -11.42 -25.99
C ARG A 450 5.74 -11.08 -25.69
N GLY A 451 4.81 -11.46 -26.57
CA GLY A 451 3.38 -11.29 -26.33
C GLY A 451 2.93 -12.16 -25.15
N ASP A 452 1.99 -11.63 -24.37
CA ASP A 452 1.40 -12.29 -23.22
C ASP A 452 -0.14 -12.23 -23.34
N PRO A 453 -0.82 -13.36 -23.61
CA PRO A 453 -2.28 -13.41 -23.69
C PRO A 453 -3.00 -13.01 -22.41
N ALA A 454 -2.34 -13.07 -21.25
CA ALA A 454 -2.91 -12.60 -19.98
C ALA A 454 -2.93 -11.06 -19.88
N ARG A 455 -2.18 -10.36 -20.75
CA ARG A 455 -2.13 -8.89 -20.84
C ARG A 455 -3.10 -8.36 -21.88
N GLY A 456 -3.50 -7.10 -21.72
CA GLY A 456 -4.47 -6.45 -22.62
C GLY A 456 -3.96 -6.22 -24.05
N ALA A 457 -4.90 -5.96 -24.97
CA ALA A 457 -4.60 -5.72 -26.39
C ALA A 457 -3.63 -4.55 -26.60
N ARG A 458 -3.77 -3.45 -25.84
CA ARG A 458 -2.86 -2.29 -25.89
C ARG A 458 -1.40 -2.71 -25.63
N PHE A 459 -1.16 -3.43 -24.55
CA PHE A 459 0.18 -3.91 -24.18
C PHE A 459 0.79 -4.80 -25.29
N ASN A 460 0.02 -5.75 -25.78
CA ASN A 460 0.48 -6.65 -26.84
C ASN A 460 0.73 -5.92 -28.17
N SER A 461 -0.10 -4.94 -28.54
CA SER A 461 0.12 -4.10 -29.73
C SER A 461 1.39 -3.25 -29.60
N ALA A 462 1.64 -2.67 -28.42
CA ALA A 462 2.86 -1.91 -28.15
C ALA A 462 4.13 -2.76 -28.32
N ILE A 463 4.14 -3.99 -27.80
CA ILE A 463 5.26 -4.93 -27.96
C ILE A 463 5.52 -5.21 -29.43
N ARG A 464 4.49 -5.57 -30.18
CA ARG A 464 4.59 -5.89 -31.62
C ARG A 464 5.15 -4.72 -32.40
N TYR A 465 4.64 -3.52 -32.14
CA TYR A 465 5.09 -2.30 -32.79
C TYR A 465 6.57 -2.01 -32.49
N VAL A 466 6.93 -1.88 -31.21
CA VAL A 466 8.30 -1.55 -30.78
C VAL A 466 9.30 -2.58 -31.31
N ASP A 467 8.98 -3.88 -31.28
CA ASP A 467 9.83 -4.92 -31.84
C ASP A 467 9.99 -4.86 -33.37
N SER A 468 8.98 -4.38 -34.08
CA SER A 468 8.99 -4.26 -35.53
C SER A 468 9.78 -3.03 -35.98
N VAL A 469 9.67 -1.91 -35.26
CA VAL A 469 10.31 -0.65 -35.63
C VAL A 469 11.72 -0.49 -35.07
N LYS A 470 12.12 -1.23 -34.01
CA LYS A 470 13.45 -1.10 -33.37
C LYS A 470 14.65 -1.25 -34.31
N ARG A 471 14.47 -1.95 -35.45
CA ARG A 471 15.52 -2.12 -36.48
C ARG A 471 15.67 -0.89 -37.39
N LYS A 472 14.66 -0.03 -37.44
CA LYS A 472 14.60 1.17 -38.29
C LYS A 472 14.92 2.42 -37.49
N ALA A 473 14.24 2.61 -36.35
CA ALA A 473 14.39 3.78 -35.51
C ALA A 473 14.19 3.43 -34.03
N PRO A 474 14.85 4.14 -33.10
CA PRO A 474 14.52 4.06 -31.68
C PRO A 474 13.05 4.40 -31.43
N ALA A 475 12.36 3.51 -30.73
CA ALA A 475 11.00 3.71 -30.27
C ALA A 475 10.83 3.14 -28.86
N LEU A 476 9.85 3.68 -28.15
CA LEU A 476 9.42 3.27 -26.83
C LEU A 476 7.90 3.51 -26.73
N ALA A 477 7.18 2.67 -26.00
CA ALA A 477 5.78 2.91 -25.70
C ALA A 477 5.54 2.90 -24.19
N ALA A 478 4.85 3.92 -23.68
CA ALA A 478 4.27 3.92 -22.34
C ALA A 478 2.81 3.47 -22.46
N VAL A 479 2.53 2.26 -21.99
CA VAL A 479 1.19 1.68 -21.99
C VAL A 479 0.58 1.91 -20.63
N VAL A 480 -0.45 2.74 -20.59
CA VAL A 480 -1.20 3.06 -19.39
C VAL A 480 -2.43 2.16 -19.32
N SER A 481 -2.56 1.39 -18.25
CA SER A 481 -3.74 0.59 -17.97
C SER A 481 -4.87 1.43 -17.37
N GLU A 482 -6.10 0.92 -17.45
CA GLU A 482 -7.29 1.57 -16.85
C GLU A 482 -7.18 1.68 -15.32
N ASP A 483 -6.34 0.85 -14.69
CA ASP A 483 -5.98 0.94 -13.28
C ASP A 483 -4.82 1.90 -13.00
N GLY A 484 -4.40 2.72 -13.98
CA GLY A 484 -3.36 3.75 -13.84
C GLY A 484 -1.93 3.21 -13.69
N GLY A 485 -1.72 1.89 -13.78
CA GLY A 485 -0.38 1.32 -13.94
C GLY A 485 0.22 1.70 -15.29
N VAL A 486 1.54 1.81 -15.34
CA VAL A 486 2.26 2.14 -16.58
C VAL A 486 3.33 1.11 -16.86
N ASP A 487 3.23 0.46 -18.01
CA ASP A 487 4.28 -0.40 -18.56
C ASP A 487 5.09 0.34 -19.61
N ILE A 488 6.41 0.32 -19.44
CA ILE A 488 7.34 0.85 -20.43
C ILE A 488 7.82 -0.29 -21.33
N VAL A 489 7.36 -0.27 -22.57
CA VAL A 489 7.77 -1.21 -23.63
C VAL A 489 8.89 -0.58 -24.44
N SER A 490 10.03 -1.25 -24.49
CA SER A 490 11.28 -0.71 -25.03
C SER A 490 11.99 -1.73 -25.91
#